data_AF-A0A3S5BVA4-F1
#
_entry.id   AF-A0A3S5BVA4-F1
#
_cell.length_a   1.000
_cell.length_b   1.000
_cell.length_c   1.000
_cell.angle_alpha   90.00
_cell.angle_beta   90.00
_cell.angle_gamma   90.00
#
_symmetry.space_group_name_H-M   'P 1'
#
loop_
_entity.id
_entity.type
_entity.pdbx_description
1 polymer ?
#
loop_
_entity_poly.entity_id
_entity_poly.type
_entity_poly.pdbx_seq_one_letter_code
_entity_poly.pdbx_strand_id
1 'polypeptide(L)'
;MLNSYAGRFLPLSKFRVAPLLGDFHCRTISGSGEQTQLSNTPNEEPKSKWSNWTGRNAWKSGLMGLTGFGALFLGSVVFRYGPPERSEEGNEIVDKYTDLPTFQAYVYRSFRHLLDFNQSIRDPVSDKLLPDPVKPPYYQPPYTLVLEVTDLLVHPDW
;
A
#
# COMPACT_ATOMS: atom_id res chain seq x y z
N MET A 1 -47.05 21.92 -21.20
CA MET A 1 -45.88 21.50 -22.01
C MET A 1 -44.89 20.86 -21.02
N LEU A 2 -45.09 19.60 -20.64
CA LEU A 2 -44.64 18.33 -21.23
C LEU A 2 -43.10 18.10 -21.25
N ASN A 3 -42.74 16.93 -20.69
CA ASN A 3 -41.49 16.17 -20.64
C ASN A 3 -40.55 16.51 -19.45
N SER A 4 -40.43 15.72 -18.37
CA SER A 4 -40.42 14.25 -18.16
C SER A 4 -39.32 13.52 -18.92
N TYR A 5 -38.15 13.38 -18.29
CA TYR A 5 -37.12 12.40 -18.64
C TYR A 5 -36.67 11.67 -17.38
N ALA A 6 -37.38 10.58 -17.08
CA ALA A 6 -36.95 9.56 -16.15
C ALA A 6 -35.89 8.68 -16.84
N GLY A 7 -34.64 8.81 -16.44
CA GLY A 7 -33.55 7.90 -16.82
C GLY A 7 -33.71 6.55 -16.12
N ARG A 8 -34.18 5.54 -16.86
CA ARG A 8 -34.28 4.16 -16.40
C ARG A 8 -32.89 3.52 -16.30
N PHE A 9 -32.50 3.16 -15.08
CA PHE A 9 -31.40 2.25 -14.76
C PHE A 9 -31.69 0.88 -15.40
N LEU A 10 -30.83 0.43 -16.33
CA LEU A 10 -30.84 -0.94 -16.83
C LEU A 10 -29.95 -1.81 -15.93
N PRO A 11 -30.44 -2.94 -15.40
CA PRO A 11 -29.61 -3.85 -14.60
C PRO A 11 -28.66 -4.64 -15.51
N LEU A 12 -27.36 -4.49 -15.24
CA LEU A 12 -26.27 -5.31 -15.80
C LEU A 12 -26.38 -6.75 -15.29
N SER A 13 -27.29 -7.53 -15.87
CA SER A 13 -27.32 -8.98 -15.73
C SER A 13 -27.40 -9.61 -17.12
N LYS A 14 -26.25 -10.14 -17.56
CA LYS A 14 -25.99 -11.08 -18.68
C LYS A 14 -24.75 -10.67 -19.46
N PHE A 15 -23.58 -10.84 -18.85
CA PHE A 15 -22.37 -11.17 -19.61
C PHE A 15 -22.17 -12.68 -19.51
N ARG A 16 -22.63 -13.41 -20.53
CA ARG A 16 -22.37 -14.84 -20.73
C ARG A 16 -21.19 -14.93 -21.68
N VAL A 17 -20.01 -15.24 -21.13
CA VAL A 17 -18.82 -15.56 -21.93
C VAL A 17 -19.01 -16.96 -22.51
N ALA A 18 -19.00 -17.08 -23.83
CA ALA A 18 -19.05 -18.36 -24.54
C ALA A 18 -17.65 -18.98 -24.57
N PRO A 19 -17.47 -20.28 -24.25
CA PRO A 19 -16.24 -20.98 -24.58
C PRO A 19 -16.27 -21.34 -26.07
N LEU A 20 -15.33 -20.79 -26.84
CA LEU A 20 -15.08 -21.23 -28.21
C LEU A 20 -14.40 -22.60 -28.17
N LEU A 21 -15.21 -23.62 -28.42
CA LEU A 21 -14.84 -25.00 -28.64
C LEU A 21 -14.06 -25.11 -29.96
N GLY A 22 -12.79 -25.46 -29.87
CA GLY A 22 -11.96 -25.85 -31.01
C GLY A 22 -11.61 -27.33 -30.91
N ASP A 23 -12.48 -28.19 -31.43
CA ASP A 23 -12.25 -29.63 -31.55
C ASP A 23 -11.24 -29.88 -32.68
N PHE A 24 -9.96 -30.02 -32.35
CA PHE A 24 -8.95 -30.53 -33.29
C PHE A 24 -8.99 -32.06 -33.31
N HIS A 25 -9.80 -32.57 -34.23
CA HIS A 25 -9.89 -33.96 -34.60
C HIS A 25 -8.72 -34.31 -35.55
N CYS A 26 -7.62 -34.88 -35.05
CA CYS A 26 -6.59 -35.44 -35.93
C CYS A 26 -6.87 -36.93 -36.18
N ARG A 27 -7.22 -37.26 -37.43
CA ARG A 27 -7.38 -38.63 -37.92
C ARG A 27 -6.02 -39.31 -38.07
N THR A 28 -6.01 -40.54 -37.64
CA THR A 28 -5.03 -41.61 -37.77
C THR A 28 -4.37 -41.68 -39.15
N ILE A 29 -3.02 -41.77 -39.17
CA ILE A 29 -2.27 -42.40 -40.27
C ILE A 29 -1.81 -43.77 -39.75
N SER A 30 -2.16 -44.79 -40.52
CA SER A 30 -1.89 -46.21 -40.33
C SER A 30 -0.38 -46.50 -40.28
N GLY A 31 0.03 -47.31 -39.30
CA GLY A 31 1.40 -47.83 -39.18
C GLY A 31 1.45 -48.97 -38.16
N SER A 32 1.39 -50.20 -38.69
CA SER A 32 1.92 -51.49 -38.16
C SER A 32 1.94 -51.74 -36.65
N GLY A 33 1.23 -52.79 -36.24
CA GLY A 33 0.87 -53.08 -34.86
C GLY A 33 1.95 -53.63 -33.93
N GLU A 34 1.60 -53.62 -32.64
CA GLU A 34 1.81 -54.72 -31.69
C GLU A 34 0.89 -54.50 -30.47
N GLN A 35 0.52 -55.60 -29.80
CA GLN A 35 -0.58 -55.69 -28.85
C GLN A 35 -0.28 -55.14 -27.45
N THR A 36 -1.29 -54.48 -26.88
CA THR A 36 -1.72 -54.40 -25.47
C THR A 36 -0.87 -55.10 -24.40
N GLN A 37 -0.39 -54.34 -23.40
CA GLN A 37 -0.42 -54.74 -21.99
C GLN A 37 -0.81 -53.58 -21.05
N LEU A 38 -1.70 -53.94 -20.14
CA LEU A 38 -2.44 -53.17 -19.15
C LEU A 38 -1.54 -52.75 -17.97
N SER A 39 -1.52 -51.46 -17.60
CA SER A 39 -1.42 -51.05 -16.19
C SER A 39 -1.92 -49.62 -15.98
N ASN A 40 -2.89 -49.49 -15.08
CA ASN A 40 -3.46 -48.23 -14.63
C ASN A 40 -2.48 -47.51 -13.71
N THR A 41 -2.20 -46.23 -13.98
CA THR A 41 -1.84 -45.27 -12.93
C THR A 41 -2.30 -43.89 -13.39
N PRO A 42 -3.35 -43.29 -12.79
CA PRO A 42 -3.58 -41.88 -12.96
C PRO A 42 -2.47 -41.16 -12.20
N ASN A 43 -1.60 -40.46 -12.92
CA ASN A 43 -0.71 -39.48 -12.32
C ASN A 43 -1.59 -38.41 -11.67
N GLU A 44 -1.77 -38.50 -10.36
CA GLU A 44 -2.36 -37.45 -9.56
C GLU A 44 -1.39 -36.27 -9.56
N GLU A 45 -1.70 -35.23 -10.34
CA GLU A 45 -1.16 -33.90 -10.06
C GLU A 45 -1.47 -33.58 -8.59
N PRO A 46 -0.50 -33.13 -7.78
CA PRO A 46 -0.81 -32.65 -6.44
C PRO A 46 -1.61 -31.36 -6.60
N LYS A 47 -2.93 -31.50 -6.71
CA LYS A 47 -3.90 -30.41 -6.68
C LYS A 47 -3.61 -29.64 -5.43
N SER A 48 -2.94 -28.51 -5.62
CA SER A 48 -2.34 -27.73 -4.56
C SER A 48 -3.38 -27.50 -3.47
N LYS A 49 -2.99 -27.79 -2.23
CA LYS A 49 -3.77 -27.56 -0.98
C LYS A 49 -4.17 -26.08 -0.77
N TRP A 50 -3.99 -25.23 -1.77
CA TRP A 50 -4.26 -23.81 -1.82
C TRP A 50 -5.74 -23.47 -2.07
N SER A 51 -6.51 -24.32 -2.76
CA SER A 51 -7.89 -23.98 -3.18
C SER A 51 -8.89 -23.83 -2.02
N ASN A 52 -8.56 -24.34 -0.83
CA ASN A 52 -9.42 -24.27 0.35
C ASN A 52 -9.41 -22.89 1.03
N TRP A 53 -8.40 -22.05 0.75
CA TRP A 53 -8.28 -20.74 1.40
C TRP A 53 -9.11 -19.64 0.73
N THR A 54 -9.35 -19.76 -0.57
CA THR A 54 -10.12 -18.81 -1.40
C THR A 54 -11.59 -19.22 -1.60
N GLY A 55 -12.24 -19.72 -0.54
CA GLY A 55 -13.67 -20.05 -0.57
C GLY A 55 -14.59 -18.83 -0.46
N ARG A 56 -15.92 -19.05 -0.42
CA ARG A 56 -16.96 -18.01 -0.20
C ARG A 56 -16.73 -17.11 1.04
N ASN A 57 -15.89 -17.56 1.98
CA ASN A 57 -15.54 -16.85 3.21
C ASN A 57 -14.14 -16.21 3.18
N ALA A 58 -13.46 -16.15 2.02
CA ALA A 58 -12.11 -15.62 1.89
C ALA A 58 -11.97 -14.20 2.47
N TRP A 59 -13.01 -13.37 2.37
CA TRP A 59 -13.03 -12.03 2.95
C TRP A 59 -13.01 -12.03 4.49
N LYS A 60 -13.62 -13.03 5.14
CA LYS A 60 -13.54 -13.22 6.60
C LYS A 60 -12.11 -13.58 7.01
N SER A 61 -11.46 -14.47 6.25
CA SER A 61 -10.07 -14.82 6.46
C SER A 61 -9.14 -13.60 6.27
N GLY A 62 -9.40 -12.78 5.26
CA GLY A 62 -8.69 -11.52 5.03
C GLY A 62 -8.89 -10.52 6.17
N LEU A 63 -10.12 -10.34 6.66
CA LEU A 63 -10.41 -9.47 7.79
C LEU A 63 -9.74 -9.95 9.08
N MET A 64 -9.75 -11.26 9.32
CA MET A 64 -9.13 -11.87 10.50
C MET A 64 -7.59 -11.77 10.46
N GLY A 65 -7.00 -11.95 9.27
CA GLY A 65 -5.56 -11.71 9.05
C GLY A 65 -5.17 -10.26 9.25
N LEU A 66 -5.94 -9.32 8.68
CA LEU A 66 -5.71 -7.88 8.84
C LEU A 66 -5.89 -7.44 10.29
N THR A 67 -6.87 -7.98 11.01
CA THR A 67 -7.09 -7.69 12.44
C THR A 67 -5.92 -8.20 13.29
N GLY A 68 -5.49 -9.44 13.07
CA GLY A 68 -4.35 -10.02 13.79
C GLY A 68 -3.05 -9.27 13.53
N PHE A 69 -2.73 -9.01 12.26
CA PHE A 69 -1.54 -8.26 11.89
C PHE A 69 -1.63 -6.80 12.36
N GLY A 70 -2.80 -6.17 12.23
CA GLY A 70 -3.05 -4.80 12.69
C GLY A 70 -2.87 -4.66 14.20
N ALA A 71 -3.36 -5.60 14.99
CA ALA A 71 -3.18 -5.60 16.44
C ALA A 71 -1.71 -5.78 16.84
N LEU A 72 -0.97 -6.68 16.19
CA LEU A 72 0.46 -6.85 16.43
C LEU A 72 1.26 -5.61 16.02
N PHE A 73 0.95 -5.02 14.87
CA PHE A 73 1.60 -3.82 14.38
C PHE A 73 1.34 -2.65 15.33
N LEU A 74 0.08 -2.35 15.65
CA LEU A 74 -0.29 -1.27 16.56
C LEU A 74 0.30 -1.47 17.96
N GLY A 75 0.28 -2.71 18.46
CA GLY A 75 0.93 -3.07 19.72
C GLY A 75 2.44 -2.80 19.72
N SER A 76 3.14 -3.14 18.63
CA SER A 76 4.58 -2.88 18.50
C SER A 76 4.92 -1.39 18.46
N VAL A 77 4.11 -0.59 17.77
CA VAL A 77 4.24 0.88 17.71
C VAL A 77 4.08 1.46 19.12
N VAL A 78 3.03 1.07 19.83
CA VAL A 78 2.78 1.55 21.21
C VAL A 78 3.88 1.11 22.17
N PHE A 79 4.42 -0.10 22.01
CA PHE A 79 5.53 -0.56 22.84
C PHE A 79 6.82 0.23 22.61
N ARG A 80 7.09 0.64 21.36
CA ARG A 80 8.32 1.34 20.99
C ARG A 80 8.29 2.85 21.25
N TYR A 81 7.13 3.47 21.08
CA TYR A 81 6.93 4.94 21.18
C TYR A 81 6.06 5.38 22.36
N GLY A 82 5.47 4.45 23.10
CA GLY A 82 4.65 4.74 24.28
C GLY A 82 5.41 5.08 25.56
N PRO A 83 6.62 4.55 25.85
CA PRO A 83 7.34 4.87 27.09
C PRO A 83 7.62 6.37 27.25
N PRO A 84 7.63 6.90 28.50
CA PRO A 84 7.96 8.29 28.76
C PRO A 84 9.41 8.61 28.40
N GLU A 85 9.62 9.85 27.93
CA GLU A 85 10.97 10.36 27.73
C GLU A 85 11.66 10.45 29.08
N ARG A 86 12.89 9.92 29.13
CA ARG A 86 13.73 9.96 30.32
C ARG A 86 14.71 11.10 30.16
N SER A 87 14.80 11.94 31.19
CA SER A 87 15.83 12.98 31.29
C SER A 87 17.22 12.36 31.33
N GLU A 88 18.26 13.16 31.12
CA GLU A 88 19.68 12.74 31.24
C GLU A 88 19.99 12.15 32.63
N GLU A 89 19.21 12.53 33.64
CA GLU A 89 19.28 12.05 35.02
C GLU A 89 18.48 10.74 35.25
N GLY A 90 17.88 10.17 34.21
CA GLY A 90 17.09 8.94 34.28
C GLY A 90 15.68 9.09 34.85
N ASN A 91 15.31 10.30 35.28
CA ASN A 91 13.97 10.61 35.78
C ASN A 91 12.96 10.74 34.62
N GLU A 92 11.72 10.33 34.86
CA GLU A 92 10.61 10.52 33.92
C GLU A 92 10.29 12.02 33.79
N ILE A 93 10.29 12.53 32.56
CA ILE A 93 9.94 13.93 32.29
C ILE A 93 8.43 14.08 32.48
N VAL A 94 8.02 15.02 33.34
CA VAL A 94 6.60 15.33 33.56
C VAL A 94 6.03 15.92 32.27
N ASP A 95 5.18 15.16 31.61
CA ASP A 95 4.51 15.55 30.38
C ASP A 95 3.01 15.71 30.57
N LYS A 96 2.33 16.20 29.53
CA LYS A 96 0.87 16.39 29.53
C LYS A 96 0.09 15.08 29.68
N TYR A 97 0.76 13.94 29.54
CA TYR A 97 0.17 12.60 29.59
C TYR A 97 0.46 11.86 30.90
N THR A 98 1.21 12.48 31.82
CA THR A 98 1.62 11.87 33.09
C THR A 98 0.43 11.69 34.05
N ASP A 99 -0.54 12.61 34.02
CA ASP A 99 -1.74 12.56 34.86
C ASP A 99 -2.77 11.51 34.37
N LEU A 100 -2.61 11.02 33.15
CA LEU A 100 -3.51 10.05 32.52
C LEU A 100 -3.13 8.61 32.91
N PRO A 101 -4.08 7.66 32.89
CA PRO A 101 -3.76 6.26 33.15
C PRO A 101 -2.76 5.74 32.12
N THR A 102 -1.79 4.94 32.57
CA THR A 102 -0.59 4.52 31.80
C THR A 102 -0.92 3.99 30.41
N PHE A 103 -1.98 3.19 30.25
CA PHE A 103 -2.36 2.67 28.93
C PHE A 103 -2.80 3.78 27.96
N GLN A 104 -3.63 4.72 28.41
CA GLN A 104 -4.07 5.84 27.58
C GLN A 104 -2.91 6.77 27.26
N ALA A 105 -2.05 7.04 28.24
CA ALA A 105 -0.84 7.84 28.06
C ALA A 105 0.06 7.26 26.95
N TYR A 106 0.29 5.95 26.95
CA TYR A 106 1.11 5.28 25.93
C TYR A 106 0.54 5.38 24.52
N VAL A 107 -0.79 5.18 24.37
CA VAL A 107 -1.47 5.29 23.08
C VAL A 107 -1.43 6.72 22.56
N TYR A 108 -1.77 7.70 23.40
CA TYR A 108 -1.77 9.11 23.00
C TYR A 108 -0.37 9.63 22.68
N ARG A 109 0.66 9.22 23.44
CA ARG A 109 2.05 9.58 23.16
C ARG A 109 2.49 9.03 21.80
N SER A 110 2.20 7.76 21.54
CA SER A 110 2.50 7.14 20.24
C SER A 110 1.79 7.86 19.09
N PHE A 111 0.52 8.24 19.27
CA PHE A 111 -0.22 8.98 18.25
C PHE A 111 0.33 10.40 18.04
N ARG A 112 0.79 11.07 19.11
CA ARG A 112 1.40 12.38 19.03
C ARG A 112 2.68 12.36 18.21
N HIS A 113 3.55 11.35 18.41
CA HIS A 113 4.73 11.15 17.58
C HIS A 113 4.40 11.03 16.08
N LEU A 114 3.30 10.33 15.74
CA LEU A 114 2.87 10.22 14.34
C LEU A 114 2.36 11.56 13.77
N LEU A 115 1.64 12.34 14.57
CA LEU A 115 1.18 13.67 14.18
C LEU A 115 2.37 14.63 13.99
N ASP A 116 3.33 14.60 14.91
CA ASP A 116 4.53 15.42 14.85
C ASP A 116 5.41 15.05 13.65
N PHE A 117 5.54 13.75 13.34
CA PHE A 117 6.20 13.30 12.12
C PHE A 117 5.49 13.83 10.86
N ASN A 118 4.16 13.78 10.84
CA ASN A 118 3.38 14.31 9.72
C ASN A 118 3.56 15.83 9.58
N GLN A 119 3.59 16.56 10.69
CA GLN A 119 3.88 17.98 10.71
C GLN A 119 5.28 18.27 10.16
N SER A 120 6.30 17.51 10.57
CA SER A 120 7.68 17.66 10.10
C SER A 120 7.86 17.41 8.59
N ILE A 121 6.98 16.62 7.97
CA ILE A 121 6.97 16.42 6.50
C ILE A 121 6.33 17.60 5.79
N ARG A 122 5.33 18.24 6.40
CA ARG A 122 4.64 19.40 5.82
C ARG A 122 5.43 20.67 5.96
N ASP A 123 6.10 20.82 7.09
CA ASP A 123 6.93 21.98 7.35
C ASP A 123 8.08 21.99 6.35
N PRO A 124 8.35 23.13 5.68
CA PRO A 124 9.50 23.22 4.81
C PRO A 124 10.76 22.94 5.62
N VAL A 125 11.65 22.09 5.10
CA VAL A 125 12.88 21.67 5.79
C VAL A 125 13.79 22.87 6.13
N SER A 126 13.61 24.00 5.46
CA SER A 126 14.37 25.22 5.67
C SER A 126 13.48 26.46 5.63
N ASP A 127 13.60 27.33 6.65
CA ASP A 127 12.99 28.67 6.64
C ASP A 127 13.53 29.56 5.52
N LYS A 128 14.77 29.29 5.08
CA LYS A 128 15.49 30.09 4.11
C LYS A 128 15.96 29.24 2.93
N LEU A 129 15.49 29.60 1.73
CA LEU A 129 15.86 28.93 0.48
C LEU A 129 17.32 29.14 0.08
N LEU A 130 17.97 30.16 0.65
CA LEU A 130 19.35 30.52 0.37
C LEU A 130 20.10 30.77 1.70
N PRO A 131 21.33 30.27 1.88
CA PRO A 131 22.16 30.62 3.02
C PRO A 131 22.40 32.14 3.08
N ASP A 132 22.85 32.64 4.23
CA ASP A 132 23.24 34.05 4.35
C ASP A 132 24.39 34.40 3.40
N PRO A 133 24.40 35.63 2.86
CA PRO A 133 25.48 36.08 1.98
C PRO A 133 26.83 35.98 2.70
N VAL A 134 27.84 35.54 1.96
CA VAL A 134 29.17 35.28 2.52
C VAL A 134 29.86 36.60 2.86
N LYS A 135 30.52 36.66 4.02
CA LYS A 135 31.33 37.83 4.40
C LYS A 135 32.63 37.89 3.57
N PRO A 136 33.23 39.07 3.36
CA PRO A 136 34.50 39.21 2.65
C PRO A 136 35.56 38.23 3.20
N PRO A 137 36.40 37.61 2.36
CA PRO A 137 36.98 38.17 1.12
C PRO A 137 36.31 37.74 -0.20
N TYR A 138 35.25 36.94 -0.16
CA TYR A 138 34.57 36.47 -1.37
C TYR A 138 33.59 37.53 -1.91
N TYR A 139 33.73 37.89 -3.19
CA TYR A 139 32.86 38.87 -3.84
C TYR A 139 31.58 38.19 -4.36
N GLN A 140 30.44 38.56 -3.80
CA GLN A 140 29.14 38.06 -4.23
C GLN A 140 28.53 38.99 -5.30
N PRO A 141 27.97 38.46 -6.41
CA PRO A 141 27.29 39.28 -7.40
C PRO A 141 26.12 40.08 -6.80
N PRO A 142 25.83 41.29 -7.32
CA PRO A 142 24.78 42.16 -6.79
C PRO A 142 23.35 41.68 -7.10
N TYR A 143 23.19 40.78 -8.08
CA TYR A 143 21.89 40.25 -8.48
C TYR A 143 21.92 38.72 -8.53
N THR A 144 20.86 38.09 -8.00
CA THR A 144 20.63 36.65 -8.09
C THR A 144 19.48 36.40 -9.06
N LEU A 145 19.71 35.62 -10.11
CA LEU A 145 18.67 35.23 -11.07
C LEU A 145 18.02 33.93 -10.61
N VAL A 146 16.71 33.96 -10.37
CA VAL A 146 15.90 32.76 -10.13
C VAL A 146 15.15 32.46 -11.43
N LEU A 147 15.54 31.39 -12.10
CA LEU A 147 14.96 30.98 -13.38
C LEU A 147 14.21 29.67 -13.20
N GLU A 148 13.00 29.60 -13.75
CA GLU A 148 12.28 28.35 -13.92
C GLU A 148 12.92 27.56 -15.09
N VAL A 149 13.09 26.24 -14.94
CA VAL A 149 13.73 25.43 -16.00
C VAL A 149 12.71 25.06 -17.07
N THR A 150 11.48 24.77 -16.66
CA THR A 150 10.34 24.47 -17.53
C THR A 150 9.92 25.70 -18.33
N ASP A 151 9.66 25.49 -19.62
CA ASP A 151 9.19 26.48 -20.61
C ASP A 151 10.10 27.69 -20.89
N LEU A 152 11.16 27.91 -20.09
CA LEU A 152 12.24 28.84 -20.41
C LEU A 152 13.42 28.14 -21.10
N LEU A 153 13.91 27.05 -20.51
CA LEU A 153 15.08 26.33 -21.03
C LEU A 153 14.68 25.02 -21.71
N VAL A 154 13.64 24.35 -21.22
CA VAL A 154 13.19 23.06 -21.73
C VAL A 154 11.67 23.02 -21.76
N HIS A 155 11.10 22.64 -22.91
CA HIS A 155 9.67 22.32 -23.04
C HIS A 155 9.52 20.80 -23.01
N PRO A 156 8.99 20.21 -21.93
CA PRO A 156 8.73 18.78 -21.89
C PRO A 156 7.49 18.45 -22.75
N ASP A 157 7.69 17.72 -23.85
CA ASP A 157 6.59 17.08 -24.57
C ASP A 157 6.17 15.79 -23.84
N TRP A 158 4.86 15.54 -23.73
CA TRP A 158 4.26 14.40 -23.01
C TRP A 158 3.94 13.22 -23.94
#